data_AF-A0A920MEN0-F1
#
_entry.id   AF-A0A920MEN0-F1
#
_cell.length_a   1.000
_cell.length_b   1.000
_cell.length_c   1.000
_cell.angle_alpha   90.00
_cell.angle_beta   90.00
_cell.angle_gamma   90.00
#
_symmetry.space_group_name_H-M   'P 1'
#
loop_
_entity.id
_entity.type
_entity.pdbx_description
1 polymer ?
#
loop_
_entity_poly.entity_id
_entity_poly.type
_entity_poly.pdbx_seq_one_letter_code
_entity_poly.pdbx_strand_id
1 'polypeptide(L)'
;MTISHSNIEIQSVHSISKTISRELIKDAILAAYEKSNRPYDFDISVNIRIVGREEGAEINKKFKKKNTPTNVLAFVGDPKKENHLGIEAPSLGDIVVCYPVVREESNDLQKNSK
;
A
#
# COMPACT_ATOMS: atom_id res chain seq x y z
N MET A 1 15.82 14.19 -0.41
CA MET A 1 14.36 13.99 -0.50
C MET A 1 14.15 12.59 -1.01
N THR A 2 13.09 11.87 -0.64
CA THR A 2 12.85 10.64 -1.40
C THR A 2 11.38 10.39 -1.65
N ILE A 3 10.55 10.36 -0.61
CA ILE A 3 9.12 10.15 -0.80
C ILE A 3 8.33 11.34 -0.27
N SER A 4 7.31 11.76 -1.02
CA SER A 4 6.41 12.85 -0.68
C SER A 4 4.96 12.49 -1.04
N HIS A 5 3.98 13.30 -0.63
CA HIS A 5 2.56 13.03 -0.92
C HIS A 5 2.28 12.88 -2.43
N SER A 6 3.07 13.49 -3.31
CA SER A 6 2.91 13.38 -4.77
C SER A 6 3.43 12.06 -5.34
N ASN A 7 4.32 11.35 -4.63
CA ASN A 7 4.88 10.06 -5.06
C ASN A 7 4.13 8.86 -4.46
N ILE A 8 3.07 9.11 -3.71
CA ILE A 8 2.21 8.08 -3.11
C ILE A 8 0.91 8.01 -3.91
N GLU A 9 0.75 6.94 -4.69
CA GLU A 9 -0.48 6.70 -5.43
C GLU A 9 -1.44 5.80 -4.67
N ILE A 10 -2.69 6.24 -4.54
CA ILE A 10 -3.76 5.47 -3.89
C ILE A 10 -4.83 5.14 -4.93
N GLN A 11 -4.96 3.85 -5.22
CA GLN A 11 -5.96 3.27 -6.09
C GLN A 11 -7.03 2.58 -5.23
N SER A 12 -8.31 2.86 -5.48
CA SER A 12 -9.41 2.23 -4.74
C SER A 12 -10.48 1.78 -5.72
N VAL A 13 -11.04 0.59 -5.48
CA VAL A 13 -12.28 0.19 -6.14
C VAL A 13 -13.42 1.12 -5.71
N HIS A 14 -14.25 1.52 -6.67
CA HIS A 14 -15.22 2.62 -6.57
C HIS A 14 -16.21 2.45 -5.40
N SER A 15 -16.51 1.21 -5.00
CA SER A 15 -17.46 0.85 -3.94
C SER A 15 -16.94 1.03 -2.51
N ILE A 16 -15.64 1.27 -2.32
CA ILE A 16 -14.97 1.31 -0.99
C ILE A 16 -14.64 2.76 -0.56
N SER A 17 -14.75 3.71 -1.50
CA SER A 17 -14.07 5.02 -1.48
C SER A 17 -14.57 6.04 -0.44
N LYS A 18 -15.82 5.99 0.03
CA LYS A 18 -16.42 7.14 0.71
C LYS A 18 -15.93 7.42 2.14
N THR A 19 -15.21 6.50 2.78
CA THR A 19 -14.90 6.60 4.22
C THR A 19 -13.41 6.70 4.52
N ILE A 20 -12.53 6.48 3.54
CA ILE A 20 -11.08 6.36 3.79
C ILE A 20 -10.36 7.67 3.47
N SER A 21 -9.76 8.31 4.47
CA SER A 21 -8.96 9.52 4.28
C SER A 21 -7.64 9.20 3.55
N ARG A 22 -7.50 9.73 2.33
CA ARG A 22 -6.27 9.60 1.55
C ARG A 22 -5.08 10.29 2.23
N GLU A 23 -5.33 11.41 2.90
CA GLU A 23 -4.30 12.17 3.63
C GLU A 23 -3.72 11.33 4.77
N LEU A 24 -4.58 10.71 5.60
CA LEU A 24 -4.11 9.86 6.69
C LEU A 24 -3.28 8.67 6.20
N ILE A 25 -3.63 8.09 5.04
CA ILE A 25 -2.84 7.03 4.42
C ILE A 25 -1.46 7.55 4.02
N LYS A 26 -1.39 8.71 3.36
CA LYS A 26 -0.12 9.31 2.95
C LYS A 26 0.75 9.63 4.16
N ASP A 27 0.19 10.23 5.20
CA ASP A 27 0.89 10.52 6.46
C ASP A 27 1.45 9.25 7.10
N ALA A 28 0.65 8.18 7.15
CA ALA A 28 1.07 6.90 7.71
C ALA A 28 2.23 6.27 6.94
N ILE A 29 2.23 6.39 5.60
CA ILE A 29 3.30 5.88 4.74
C ILE A 29 4.58 6.69 4.93
N LEU A 30 4.49 8.02 4.96
CA LEU A 30 5.64 8.88 5.23
C LEU A 30 6.26 8.54 6.59
N ALA A 31 5.44 8.46 7.64
CA ALA A 31 5.91 8.09 8.97
C ALA A 31 6.55 6.69 9.01
N ALA A 32 5.96 5.72 8.31
CA ALA A 32 6.52 4.36 8.21
C ALA A 32 7.86 4.35 7.45
N TYR A 33 7.97 5.14 6.38
CA TYR A 33 9.20 5.24 5.60
C TYR A 33 10.32 5.91 6.39
N GLU A 34 10.05 7.03 7.06
CA GLU A 34 11.00 7.71 7.94
C GLU A 34 11.54 6.77 9.02
N LYS A 35 10.64 5.99 9.65
CA LYS A 35 10.99 4.98 10.66
C LYS A 35 11.82 3.82 10.11
N SER A 36 11.71 3.52 8.81
CA SER A 36 12.42 2.40 8.19
C SER A 36 13.93 2.64 8.08
N ASN A 37 14.37 3.91 8.13
CA ASN A 37 15.76 4.33 7.97
C ASN A 37 16.44 3.71 6.72
N ARG A 38 15.69 3.64 5.61
CA ARG A 38 16.17 3.17 4.30
C ARG A 38 16.30 4.35 3.34
N PRO A 39 17.37 5.16 3.45
CA PRO A 39 17.54 6.31 2.58
C PRO A 39 17.84 5.85 1.16
N TYR A 40 17.19 6.50 0.19
CA TYR A 40 17.66 6.57 -1.18
C TYR A 40 18.19 7.99 -1.43
N ASP A 41 19.08 8.12 -2.41
CA ASP A 41 19.63 9.40 -2.88
C ASP A 41 18.83 10.00 -4.04
N PHE A 42 17.72 9.37 -4.41
CA PHE A 42 16.80 9.73 -5.48
C PHE A 42 15.34 9.59 -5.00
N ASP A 43 14.43 10.37 -5.59
CA ASP A 43 13.01 10.26 -5.26
C ASP A 43 12.46 8.86 -5.54
N ILE A 44 11.47 8.42 -4.78
CA ILE A 44 10.86 7.08 -4.88
C ILE A 44 9.35 7.18 -4.78
N SER A 45 8.67 6.20 -5.37
CA SER A 45 7.22 6.08 -5.33
C SER A 45 6.76 4.83 -4.60
N VAL A 46 5.51 4.84 -4.15
CA VAL A 46 4.84 3.65 -3.59
C VAL A 46 3.37 3.68 -3.96
N ASN A 47 2.86 2.51 -4.31
CA ASN A 47 1.47 2.34 -4.72
C ASN A 47 0.68 1.62 -3.63
N ILE A 48 -0.52 2.09 -3.37
CA ILE A 48 -1.44 1.49 -2.42
C ILE A 48 -2.74 1.21 -3.13
N ARG A 49 -3.14 -0.04 -3.14
CA ARG A 49 -4.39 -0.49 -3.75
C ARG A 49 -5.35 -1.00 -2.69
N ILE A 50 -6.46 -0.31 -2.52
CA ILE A 50 -7.54 -0.69 -1.61
C ILE A 50 -8.54 -1.53 -2.37
N VAL A 51 -8.73 -2.77 -1.92
CA VAL A 51 -9.51 -3.81 -2.61
C VAL A 51 -10.64 -4.38 -1.75
N GLY A 52 -11.62 -4.99 -2.41
CA GLY A 52 -12.68 -5.78 -1.78
C GLY A 52 -12.23 -7.19 -1.40
N ARG A 53 -13.14 -8.00 -0.86
CA ARG A 53 -12.86 -9.41 -0.49
C ARG A 53 -12.53 -10.29 -1.70
N GLU A 54 -13.32 -10.18 -2.75
CA GLU A 54 -13.18 -11.00 -3.97
C GLU A 54 -11.83 -10.74 -4.62
N GLU A 55 -11.55 -9.49 -5.00
CA GLU A 55 -10.27 -9.08 -5.58
C GLU A 55 -9.09 -9.40 -4.65
N GLY A 56 -9.22 -9.17 -3.34
CA GLY A 56 -8.20 -9.54 -2.36
C GLY A 56 -7.89 -11.04 -2.33
N ALA A 57 -8.93 -11.89 -2.41
CA ALA A 57 -8.78 -13.34 -2.47
C ALA A 57 -8.17 -13.80 -3.80
N GLU A 58 -8.55 -13.19 -4.92
CA GLU A 58 -7.98 -13.48 -6.24
C GLU A 58 -6.47 -13.15 -6.29
N ILE A 59 -6.09 -11.98 -5.79
CA ILE A 59 -4.68 -11.58 -5.69
C ILE A 59 -3.93 -12.54 -4.75
N ASN A 60 -4.49 -12.87 -3.58
CA ASN A 60 -3.84 -13.80 -2.64
C ASN A 60 -3.69 -15.21 -3.25
N LYS A 61 -4.67 -15.66 -4.02
CA LYS A 61 -4.61 -16.93 -4.75
C LYS A 61 -3.51 -16.89 -5.80
N LYS A 62 -3.43 -15.82 -6.58
CA LYS A 62 -2.44 -15.67 -7.65
C LYS A 62 -1.00 -15.65 -7.11
N PHE A 63 -0.75 -14.92 -6.02
CA PHE A 63 0.62 -14.65 -5.57
C PHE A 63 1.07 -15.47 -4.35
N LYS A 64 0.14 -15.94 -3.51
CA LYS A 64 0.43 -16.77 -2.32
C LYS A 64 -0.21 -18.16 -2.36
N LYS A 65 -0.94 -18.51 -3.44
CA LYS A 65 -1.66 -19.78 -3.60
C LYS A 65 -2.70 -20.05 -2.49
N LYS A 66 -3.23 -18.99 -1.88
CA LYS A 66 -4.27 -19.07 -0.84
C LYS A 66 -5.58 -18.48 -1.35
N ASN A 67 -6.65 -19.27 -1.34
CA ASN A 67 -7.98 -18.87 -1.85
C ASN A 67 -8.83 -18.13 -0.81
N THR A 68 -8.21 -17.33 0.05
CA THR A 68 -8.90 -16.54 1.08
C THR A 68 -8.37 -15.11 1.03
N PRO A 69 -9.20 -14.08 1.28
CA PRO A 69 -8.69 -12.73 1.41
C PRO A 69 -7.77 -12.64 2.64
N THR A 70 -6.83 -11.71 2.62
CA THR A 70 -5.96 -11.37 3.76
C THR A 70 -5.96 -9.86 3.94
N ASN A 71 -5.68 -9.38 5.14
CA ASN A 71 -5.68 -7.95 5.46
C ASN A 71 -4.74 -7.13 4.57
N VAL A 72 -3.50 -7.58 4.36
CA VAL A 72 -2.50 -6.89 3.53
C VAL A 72 -1.64 -7.86 2.72
N LEU A 73 -1.29 -7.45 1.50
CA LEU A 73 -0.26 -8.06 0.66
C LEU A 73 0.73 -6.98 0.24
N ALA A 74 2.03 -7.32 0.23
CA ALA A 74 3.08 -6.43 -0.23
C ALA A 74 3.85 -7.07 -1.40
N PHE A 75 4.06 -6.27 -2.45
CA PHE A 75 4.81 -6.60 -3.65
C PHE A 75 6.04 -5.71 -3.68
N VAL A 76 7.21 -6.30 -3.67
CA VAL A 76 8.47 -5.56 -3.55
C VAL A 76 8.95 -5.14 -4.93
N GLY A 77 9.17 -3.84 -5.12
CA GLY A 77 9.84 -3.27 -6.29
C GLY A 77 11.37 -3.32 -6.18
N ASP A 78 12.06 -2.90 -7.24
CA ASP A 78 13.52 -2.77 -7.24
C ASP A 78 13.92 -1.33 -7.62
N PRO A 79 13.81 -0.38 -6.68
CA PRO A 79 14.01 1.03 -6.96
C PRO A 79 15.43 1.36 -7.43
N LYS A 80 16.43 0.57 -7.02
CA LYS A 80 17.81 0.76 -7.48
C LYS A 80 17.97 0.40 -8.95
N LYS A 81 17.40 -0.74 -9.36
CA LYS A 81 17.41 -1.15 -10.76
C LYS A 81 16.65 -0.16 -11.63
N GLU A 82 15.48 0.29 -11.18
CA GLU A 82 14.67 1.29 -11.88
C GLU A 82 15.40 2.64 -11.99
N ASN A 83 16.09 3.09 -10.94
CA ASN A 83 16.95 4.27 -10.99
C ASN A 83 18.08 4.13 -12.02
N HIS A 84 18.75 2.97 -12.07
CA HIS A 84 19.79 2.71 -13.07
C HIS A 84 19.25 2.73 -14.51
N LEU A 85 17.94 2.52 -14.71
CA LEU A 85 17.27 2.62 -16.00
C LEU A 85 16.80 4.06 -16.30
N GLY A 86 17.05 5.02 -15.41
CA GLY A 86 16.67 6.42 -15.58
C GLY A 86 15.18 6.70 -15.33
N ILE A 87 14.48 5.81 -14.61
CA ILE A 87 13.08 6.04 -14.23
C ILE A 87 13.03 7.14 -13.17
N GLU A 88 12.18 8.14 -13.40
CA GLU A 88 11.89 9.18 -12.41
C GLU A 88 11.02 8.61 -11.28
N ALA A 89 11.39 8.89 -10.03
CA ALA A 89 10.74 8.37 -8.83
C ALA A 89 10.54 6.83 -8.80
N PRO A 90 11.61 6.01 -8.86
CA PRO A 90 11.55 4.55 -8.83
C PRO A 90 10.64 3.96 -7.74
N SER A 91 9.97 2.85 -8.05
CA SER A 91 8.96 2.26 -7.18
C SER A 91 9.56 1.38 -6.09
N LEU A 92 9.15 1.63 -4.84
CA LEU A 92 9.32 0.70 -3.72
C LEU A 92 8.47 -0.57 -3.88
N GLY A 93 7.42 -0.49 -4.71
CA GLY A 93 6.46 -1.54 -4.98
C GLY A 93 5.04 -1.19 -4.57
N ASP A 94 4.20 -2.22 -4.44
CA ASP A 94 2.77 -2.11 -4.25
C ASP A 94 2.32 -2.72 -2.92
N ILE A 95 1.43 -2.02 -2.22
CA ILE A 95 0.74 -2.50 -1.02
C ILE A 95 -0.74 -2.66 -1.35
N VAL A 96 -1.24 -3.89 -1.29
CA VAL A 96 -2.66 -4.19 -1.49
C VAL A 96 -3.32 -4.39 -0.13
N VAL A 97 -4.34 -3.58 0.17
CA VAL A 97 -5.07 -3.59 1.45
C VAL A 97 -6.51 -4.04 1.21
N CYS A 98 -6.91 -5.15 1.83
CA CYS A 98 -8.29 -5.62 1.76
C CYS A 98 -9.12 -4.93 2.84
N TYR A 99 -9.79 -3.83 2.49
CA TYR A 99 -10.52 -3.00 3.45
C TYR A 99 -11.56 -3.76 4.28
N PRO A 100 -12.39 -4.66 3.72
CA PRO A 100 -13.36 -5.40 4.51
C PRO A 100 -12.73 -6.28 5.60
N VAL A 101 -11.57 -6.90 5.31
CA VAL A 101 -10.85 -7.74 6.28
C VAL A 101 -10.24 -6.88 7.37
N VAL A 102 -9.55 -5.78 6.99
CA VAL A 102 -8.99 -4.83 7.96
C VAL A 102 -10.07 -4.26 8.87
N ARG A 103 -11.24 -3.89 8.32
CA ARG A 103 -12.34 -3.34 9.11
C ARG A 103 -12.90 -4.33 10.12
N GLU A 104 -13.05 -5.60 9.73
CA GLU A 104 -13.49 -6.66 10.64
C GLU A 104 -12.45 -6.90 11.75
N GLU A 105 -11.17 -7.06 11.38
CA GLU A 105 -10.08 -7.23 12.35
C GLU A 105 -9.96 -6.04 13.32
N SER A 106 -10.18 -4.80 12.85
CA SER A 106 -10.19 -3.61 13.69
C SER A 106 -11.32 -3.61 14.72
N ASN A 107 -12.52 -4.05 14.32
CA ASN A 107 -13.66 -4.18 15.23
C ASN A 107 -13.41 -5.27 16.27
N ASP A 108 -12.90 -6.44 15.84
CA ASP A 108 -12.61 -7.58 16.72
C ASP A 108 -11.51 -7.25 17.73
N LEU A 109 -10.52 -6.43 17.34
CA LEU A 109 -9.41 -6.01 18.20
C LEU A 109 -9.68 -4.73 19.00
N GLN A 110 -10.90 -4.15 18.92
CA GLN A 110 -11.23 -2.84 19.50
C GLN A 110 -10.27 -1.71 19.10
N LYS A 111 -9.59 -1.86 17.96
CA LYS A 111 -8.71 -0.83 17.39
C LYS A 111 -9.59 0.09 16.55
N ASN A 112 -10.13 1.13 17.17
CA ASN A 112 -10.98 2.09 16.48
C ASN A 112 -10.21 2.75 15.31
N SER A 113 -10.77 2.66 14.09
CA SER A 113 -10.45 3.58 12.99
C SER A 113 -10.95 4.96 13.38
N LYS A 114 -10.09 5.76 14.03
CA LYS A 114 -10.32 7.19 14.24
C LYS A 114 -9.98 7.97 12.97
#